data_AF-A0A0J8G3T1-F1
#
_entry.id   AF-A0A0J8G3T1-F1
#
_cell.length_a   1.000
_cell.length_b   1.000
_cell.length_c   1.000
_cell.angle_alpha   90.00
_cell.angle_beta   90.00
_cell.angle_gamma   90.00
#
_symmetry.space_group_name_H-M   'P 1'
#
loop_
_entity.id
_entity.type
_entity.pdbx_description
1 polymer ?
#
loop_
_entity_poly.entity_id
_entity_poly.type
_entity_poly.pdbx_seq_one_letter_code
_entity_poly.pdbx_strand_id
1 'polypeptide(L)'
;MDRFHEMQVFVAVAEEEGFAAAARRLNTSPPSVTRAIAAMEQRIGTQLLARARLSCATVQGAINAAVHGAGLVRCLSYPVHEHLVTGQLRRVLHADELPPVPVHVVYREGRNS
;
A
#
# COMPACT_ATOMS: atom_id res chain seq x y z
N MET A 1 -18.61 -20.63 -2.77
CA MET A 1 -17.27 -20.60 -2.14
C MET A 1 -17.47 -20.63 -0.64
N ASP A 2 -16.58 -21.30 0.09
CA ASP A 2 -16.63 -21.30 1.55
C ASP A 2 -16.17 -19.93 2.09
N ARG A 3 -16.87 -19.41 3.10
CA ARG A 3 -16.55 -18.12 3.76
C ARG A 3 -15.15 -18.13 4.37
N PHE A 4 -14.74 -19.28 4.90
CA PHE A 4 -13.40 -19.42 5.46
C PHE A 4 -12.33 -19.28 4.38
N HIS A 5 -12.57 -19.88 3.20
CA HIS A 5 -11.68 -19.73 2.06
C HIS A 5 -11.61 -18.27 1.56
N GLU A 6 -12.75 -17.57 1.46
CA GLU A 6 -12.73 -16.13 1.10
C GLU A 6 -11.84 -15.33 2.06
N MET A 7 -11.94 -15.59 3.37
CA MET A 7 -11.16 -14.89 4.39
C MET A 7 -9.66 -15.20 4.27
N GLN A 8 -9.30 -16.46 4.02
CA GLN A 8 -7.91 -16.85 3.76
C GLN A 8 -7.36 -16.15 2.51
N VAL A 9 -8.18 -16.05 1.45
CA VAL A 9 -7.79 -15.33 0.23
C VAL A 9 -7.57 -13.85 0.53
N PHE A 10 -8.46 -13.21 1.29
CA PHE A 10 -8.31 -11.80 1.68
C PHE A 10 -7.02 -11.55 2.47
N VAL A 11 -6.75 -12.35 3.51
CA VAL A 11 -5.52 -12.22 4.31
C VAL A 11 -4.28 -12.44 3.45
N ALA A 12 -4.27 -13.45 2.57
CA ALA A 12 -3.15 -13.70 1.69
C ALA A 12 -2.90 -12.53 0.72
N VAL A 13 -3.93 -11.91 0.15
CA VAL A 13 -3.75 -10.73 -0.73
C VAL A 13 -3.21 -9.53 0.05
N ALA A 14 -3.68 -9.33 1.27
CA ALA A 14 -3.23 -8.24 2.14
C ALA A 14 -1.75 -8.40 2.56
N GLU A 15 -1.34 -9.61 2.92
CA GLU A 15 0.04 -9.90 3.36
C GLU A 15 1.04 -9.92 2.20
N GLU A 16 0.64 -10.45 1.04
CA GLU A 16 1.53 -10.55 -0.13
C GLU A 16 1.56 -9.26 -0.98
N GLU A 17 0.77 -8.25 -0.61
CA GLU A 17 0.57 -6.99 -1.35
C GLU A 17 0.26 -7.23 -2.85
N GLY A 18 -0.38 -8.35 -3.21
CA GLY A 18 -0.63 -8.69 -4.61
C GLY A 18 -1.40 -9.99 -4.88
N PHE A 19 -2.31 -9.94 -5.88
CA PHE A 19 -3.17 -11.06 -6.28
C PHE A 19 -2.41 -12.27 -6.82
N ALA A 20 -1.38 -12.04 -7.65
CA ALA A 20 -0.60 -13.13 -8.25
C ALA A 20 0.27 -13.85 -7.22
N ALA A 21 0.83 -13.11 -6.25
CA ALA A 21 1.60 -13.67 -5.15
C ALA A 21 0.70 -14.49 -4.20
N ALA A 22 -0.46 -13.94 -3.82
CA ALA A 22 -1.47 -14.67 -3.03
C ALA A 22 -1.95 -15.96 -3.71
N ALA A 23 -2.19 -15.93 -5.03
CA ALA A 23 -2.59 -17.11 -5.79
C ALA A 23 -1.55 -18.24 -5.72
N ARG A 24 -0.26 -17.90 -5.86
CA ARG A 24 0.84 -18.85 -5.72
C ARG A 24 0.90 -19.44 -4.31
N ARG A 25 0.80 -18.60 -3.27
CA ARG A 25 0.82 -19.04 -1.87
C ARG A 25 -0.33 -20.00 -1.54
N LEU A 26 -1.51 -19.74 -2.10
CA LEU A 26 -2.72 -20.55 -1.88
C LEU A 26 -2.86 -21.73 -2.85
N ASN A 27 -1.86 -22.01 -3.68
CA ASN A 27 -1.90 -23.05 -4.72
C ASN A 27 -3.17 -22.97 -5.60
N THR A 28 -3.54 -21.75 -6.00
CA THR A 28 -4.71 -21.49 -6.85
C THR A 28 -4.37 -20.57 -8.02
N SER A 29 -5.35 -20.31 -8.89
CA SER A 29 -5.17 -19.40 -10.03
C SER A 29 -5.49 -17.94 -9.65
N PRO A 30 -4.80 -16.94 -10.22
CA PRO A 30 -5.11 -15.53 -9.98
C PRO A 30 -6.58 -15.15 -10.24
N PRO A 31 -7.27 -15.66 -11.29
CA PRO A 31 -8.70 -15.42 -11.47
C PRO A 31 -9.57 -15.96 -10.33
N SER A 32 -9.16 -17.07 -9.68
CA SER A 32 -9.87 -17.62 -8.52
C SER A 32 -9.78 -16.68 -7.32
N VAL A 33 -8.59 -16.14 -7.04
CA VAL A 33 -8.36 -15.13 -5.99
C VAL A 33 -9.22 -13.90 -6.26
N THR A 34 -9.17 -13.34 -7.47
CA THR A 34 -9.96 -12.15 -7.84
C THR A 34 -11.46 -12.39 -7.64
N ARG A 35 -11.98 -13.57 -8.04
CA ARG A 35 -13.40 -13.91 -7.85
C ARG A 35 -13.77 -14.07 -6.37
N ALA A 36 -12.91 -14.67 -5.55
CA ALA A 36 -13.16 -14.83 -4.12
C ALA A 36 -13.21 -13.48 -3.39
N ILE A 37 -12.31 -12.55 -3.71
CA ILE A 37 -12.36 -11.17 -3.18
C ILE A 37 -13.64 -10.48 -3.63
N ALA A 38 -13.97 -10.52 -4.92
CA ALA A 38 -15.18 -9.87 -5.44
C ALA A 38 -16.45 -10.44 -4.79
N ALA A 39 -16.54 -11.75 -4.60
CA ALA A 39 -17.65 -12.39 -3.89
C ALA A 39 -17.75 -11.93 -2.43
N MET A 40 -16.61 -11.82 -1.74
CA MET A 40 -16.58 -11.30 -0.37
C MET A 40 -17.04 -9.82 -0.31
N GLU A 41 -16.51 -8.95 -1.17
CA GLU A 41 -16.88 -7.53 -1.22
C GLU A 41 -18.37 -7.34 -1.52
N GLN A 42 -18.92 -8.10 -2.47
CA GLN A 42 -20.36 -8.10 -2.76
C GLN A 42 -21.21 -8.54 -1.57
N ARG A 43 -20.76 -9.57 -0.86
CA ARG A 43 -21.48 -10.09 0.32
C ARG A 43 -21.44 -9.13 1.51
N ILE A 44 -20.30 -8.48 1.75
CA ILE A 44 -20.14 -7.52 2.86
C ILE A 44 -20.74 -6.15 2.49
N GLY A 45 -20.90 -5.86 1.20
CA GLY A 45 -21.47 -4.60 0.70
C GLY A 45 -20.48 -3.45 0.73
N THR A 46 -19.18 -3.72 0.84
CA THR A 46 -18.13 -2.71 0.82
C THR A 46 -16.90 -3.20 0.08
N GLN A 47 -16.16 -2.26 -0.50
CA GLN A 47 -14.85 -2.52 -1.07
C GLN A 47 -13.84 -2.73 0.08
N LEU A 48 -13.09 -3.82 0.02
CA LEU A 48 -12.08 -4.18 1.03
C LEU A 48 -10.67 -3.86 0.52
N LEU A 49 -10.44 -3.97 -0.79
CA LEU A 49 -9.14 -3.70 -1.40
C LEU A 49 -9.22 -2.49 -2.32
N ALA A 50 -8.45 -1.45 -2.01
CA ALA A 50 -8.31 -0.29 -2.89
C ALA A 50 -7.55 -0.66 -4.17
N ARG A 51 -8.13 -0.36 -5.33
CA ARG A 51 -7.45 -0.55 -6.62
C ARG A 51 -6.55 0.65 -6.90
N ALA A 52 -5.25 0.42 -6.99
CA ALA A 52 -4.30 1.42 -7.47
C ALA A 52 -4.62 1.79 -8.93
N ARG A 53 -4.80 3.08 -9.21
CA ARG A 53 -4.97 3.60 -10.58
C ARG A 53 -3.62 3.84 -11.29
N LEU A 54 -2.56 3.96 -10.51
CA LEU A 54 -1.19 4.22 -10.94
C LEU A 54 -0.25 3.41 -10.04
N SER A 55 0.82 2.88 -10.62
CA SER A 55 1.91 2.24 -9.90
C SER A 55 3.23 2.90 -10.29
N CYS A 56 4.11 3.11 -9.32
CA CYS A 56 5.41 3.74 -9.50
C CYS A 56 6.51 2.81 -8.99
N ALA A 57 7.62 2.71 -9.72
CA ALA A 57 8.77 1.92 -9.30
C ALA A 57 9.58 2.59 -8.18
N THR A 58 9.39 3.90 -7.96
CA THR A 58 10.12 4.67 -6.95
C THR A 58 9.16 5.41 -6.03
N VAL A 59 9.57 5.60 -4.78
CA VAL A 59 8.83 6.39 -3.79
C VAL A 59 8.68 7.83 -4.27
N GLN A 60 9.75 8.42 -4.85
CA GLN A 60 9.69 9.79 -5.37
C GLN A 60 8.68 9.94 -6.51
N GLY A 61 8.58 8.95 -7.40
CA GLY A 61 7.58 8.94 -8.47
C GLY A 61 6.15 8.93 -7.90
N ALA A 62 5.91 8.12 -6.87
CA ALA A 62 4.62 8.08 -6.19
C ALA A 62 4.29 9.39 -5.45
N ILE A 63 5.27 10.00 -4.77
CA ILE A 63 5.12 11.31 -4.12
C ILE A 63 4.76 12.38 -5.15
N ASN A 64 5.52 12.46 -6.25
CA ASN A 64 5.26 13.43 -7.32
C ASN A 64 3.86 13.24 -7.89
N ALA A 65 3.44 12.00 -8.15
CA ALA A 65 2.08 11.72 -8.62
C ALA A 65 1.02 12.21 -7.62
N ALA A 66 1.18 11.95 -6.32
CA ALA A 66 0.26 12.41 -5.29
C ALA A 66 0.20 13.95 -5.22
N VAL A 67 1.35 14.64 -5.27
CA VAL A 67 1.44 16.11 -5.32
C VAL A 67 0.68 16.69 -6.52
N HIS A 68 0.67 15.98 -7.65
CA HIS A 68 -0.09 16.37 -8.85
C HIS A 68 -1.53 15.85 -8.86
N GLY A 69 -2.06 15.38 -7.72
CA GLY A 69 -3.47 15.01 -7.57
C GLY A 69 -3.83 13.59 -8.02
N ALA A 70 -2.85 12.70 -8.22
CA ALA A 70 -3.12 11.31 -8.62
C ALA A 70 -3.78 10.46 -7.51
N GLY A 71 -3.79 10.92 -6.26
CA GLY A 71 -4.47 10.27 -5.14
C GLY A 71 -3.63 10.20 -3.87
N LEU A 72 -3.72 9.06 -3.18
CA LEU A 72 -3.05 8.80 -1.89
C LEU A 72 -1.74 8.05 -2.08
N VAL A 73 -0.76 8.31 -1.21
CA VAL A 73 0.52 7.59 -1.14
C VAL A 73 0.83 7.19 0.30
N ARG A 74 1.32 5.96 0.50
CA ARG A 74 1.87 5.48 1.79
C ARG A 74 3.39 5.52 1.72
N CYS A 75 4.02 6.40 2.48
CA CYS A 75 5.48 6.50 2.56
C CYS A 75 5.91 6.99 3.96
N LEU A 76 7.22 6.91 4.26
CA LEU A 76 7.79 7.50 5.47
C LEU A 76 7.57 9.02 5.46
N SER A 77 7.52 9.64 6.64
CA SER A 77 7.16 11.07 6.75
C SER A 77 8.25 12.04 6.29
N TYR A 78 9.52 11.62 6.34
CA TYR A 78 10.66 12.52 6.05
C TYR A 78 10.71 13.02 4.58
N PRO A 79 10.48 12.21 3.52
CA PRO A 79 10.56 12.69 2.14
C PRO A 79 9.41 13.64 1.78
N VAL A 80 8.30 13.60 2.52
CA VAL A 80 7.11 14.41 2.26
C VAL A 80 6.97 15.59 3.21
N HIS A 81 7.93 15.81 4.11
CA HIS A 81 7.84 16.83 5.14
C HIS A 81 7.57 18.22 4.55
N GLU A 82 8.32 18.62 3.52
CA GLU A 82 8.15 19.92 2.85
C GLU A 82 6.77 20.04 2.20
N HIS A 83 6.31 19.00 1.50
CA HIS A 83 4.98 18.97 0.87
C HIS A 83 3.84 19.06 1.89
N LEU A 84 4.03 18.55 3.11
CA LEU A 84 3.06 18.68 4.20
C LEU A 84 3.03 20.09 4.79
N VAL A 85 4.20 20.70 5.00
CA VAL A 85 4.32 22.07 5.56
C VAL A 85 3.77 23.11 4.58
N THR A 86 4.03 22.92 3.28
CA THR A 86 3.52 23.80 2.22
C THR A 86 2.04 23.58 1.89
N GLY A 87 1.43 22.50 2.40
CA GLY A 87 0.03 22.15 2.14
C GLY A 87 -0.23 21.50 0.78
N GLN A 88 0.81 21.17 0.01
CA GLN A 88 0.69 20.40 -1.25
C GLN A 88 0.20 18.97 -1.01
N LEU A 89 0.55 18.42 0.15
CA LEU A 89 0.01 17.15 0.65
C LEU A 89 -0.64 17.37 2.00
N ARG A 90 -1.62 16.51 2.32
CA ARG A 90 -2.28 16.47 3.61
C ARG A 90 -2.26 15.05 4.16
N ARG A 91 -1.93 14.90 5.43
CA ARG A 91 -2.08 13.61 6.14
C ARG A 91 -3.56 13.26 6.24
N VAL A 92 -3.87 11.99 6.03
CA VAL A 92 -5.20 11.40 6.19
C VAL A 92 -5.08 10.18 7.09
N LEU A 93 -6.21 9.69 7.63
CA LEU A 93 -6.25 8.52 8.52
C LEU A 93 -5.35 8.68 9.76
N HIS A 94 -5.35 9.86 10.37
CA HIS A 94 -4.55 10.15 11.57
C HIS A 94 -4.76 9.17 12.73
N ALA A 95 -5.95 8.59 12.84
CA ALA A 95 -6.27 7.61 13.89
C ALA A 95 -5.54 6.26 13.70
N ASP A 96 -5.11 5.97 12.47
CA ASP A 96 -4.49 4.69 12.07
C ASP A 96 -3.00 4.85 11.74
N GLU A 97 -2.37 5.95 12.20
CA GLU A 97 -0.95 6.19 11.97
C GLU A 97 -0.09 5.17 12.73
N LEU A 98 0.84 4.54 12.02
CA LEU A 98 1.78 3.61 12.61
C LEU A 98 2.70 4.35 13.60
N PRO A 99 3.16 3.70 14.68
CA PRO A 99 4.09 4.32 15.61
C PRO A 99 5.37 4.77 14.88
N PRO A 100 5.98 5.91 15.28
CA PRO A 100 7.23 6.37 14.68
C PRO A 100 8.31 5.29 14.74
N VAL A 101 8.90 4.99 13.59
CA VAL A 101 10.01 4.04 13.48
C VAL A 101 11.32 4.83 13.50
N PRO A 102 12.32 4.43 14.31
CA PRO A 102 13.61 5.11 14.33
C PRO A 102 14.31 4.99 12.98
N VAL A 103 14.85 6.10 12.48
CA VAL A 103 15.65 6.15 11.25
C VAL A 103 17.07 6.58 11.62
N HIS A 104 18.04 5.77 11.23
CA HIS A 104 19.46 6.09 11.36
C HIS A 104 20.02 6.48 9.99
N VAL A 105 20.59 7.67 9.88
CA VAL A 105 21.26 8.12 8.66
C VAL A 105 22.72 7.72 8.74
N VAL A 106 23.14 6.80 7.87
CA VAL A 106 24.55 6.43 7.72
C VAL A 106 25.06 7.08 6.45
N TYR A 107 25.99 8.02 6.61
CA TYR A 107 26.76 8.57 5.51
C TYR A 107 28.20 8.08 5.64
N ARG A 108 28.87 7.77 4.53
CA ARG A 108 30.32 7.62 4.56
C ARG A 108 30.89 9.01 4.84
N GLU A 109 31.70 9.15 5.89
CA GLU A 109 32.58 10.30 5.99
C GLU A 109 33.36 10.41 4.67
N GLY A 110 33.20 11.54 3.99
CA GLY A 110 34.01 11.85 2.83
C GLY A 110 35.48 11.86 3.24
N ARG A 111 36.38 11.49 2.31
CA ARG A 111 37.82 11.72 2.47
C ARG A 111 38.08 13.24 2.45
N ASN A 112 37.87 13.89 3.58
CA ASN A 112 38.41 15.19 3.92
C ASN A 112 39.24 15.03 5.20
N SER A 113 40.44 14.48 5.03
CA SER A 113 41.59 14.66 5.92
C SER A 113 42.73 15.22 5.08
#